data_AF-A0A1V2MGB0-F1
#
_entry.id   AF-A0A1V2MGB0-F1
#
_cell.length_a   1.000
_cell.length_b   1.000
_cell.length_c   1.000
_cell.angle_alpha   90.00
_cell.angle_beta   90.00
_cell.angle_gamma   90.00
#
_symmetry.space_group_name_H-M   'P 1'
#
loop_
_entity.id
_entity.type
_entity.pdbx_description
1 polymer ?
#
loop_
_entity_poly.entity_id
_entity_poly.type
_entity_poly.pdbx_seq_one_letter_code
_entity_poly.pdbx_strand_id
1 'polypeptide(L)'
;MTRFGMDVVLAHPSGYDIMPEVEVMAENNVKINGGSFSKTNSMKEAFNEADIIYAKNWTPFSVLEKKTKLYDESNFMDLRKLEKELQEENSYHKNWSITADAMKNTKEALYMHCLPVDITGVTCDHGEIDSATFEKYRKFLYKQASYKSYVIAAMILLAKFKNVPTLLERLDNDNRQRKLKIR
;
A
#
# COMPACT_ATOMS: atom_id res chain seq x y z
N MET A 1 -0.33 4.07 9.73
CA MET A 1 -1.19 3.34 10.68
C MET A 1 -0.70 3.45 12.12
N THR A 2 0.58 3.18 12.41
CA THR A 2 1.15 3.28 13.79
C THR A 2 1.05 4.66 14.45
N ARG A 3 0.89 5.75 13.68
CA ARG A 3 0.61 7.10 14.22
C ARG A 3 -0.82 7.29 14.76
N PHE A 4 -1.72 6.34 14.52
CA PHE A 4 -3.14 6.43 14.85
C PHE A 4 -3.56 5.38 15.89
N GLY A 5 -2.62 4.83 16.66
CA GLY A 5 -2.93 3.87 17.73
C GLY A 5 -3.43 2.51 17.24
N MET A 6 -3.18 2.16 15.98
CA MET A 6 -3.59 0.87 15.40
C MET A 6 -2.60 -0.25 15.74
N ASP A 7 -3.11 -1.49 15.74
CA ASP A 7 -2.29 -2.71 15.77
C ASP A 7 -1.84 -3.06 14.35
N VAL A 8 -0.54 -2.93 14.08
CA VAL A 8 0.02 -3.05 12.72
C VAL A 8 0.96 -4.25 12.65
N VAL A 9 0.63 -5.21 11.78
CA VAL A 9 1.48 -6.36 11.49
C VAL A 9 2.11 -6.18 10.11
N LEU A 10 3.44 -6.15 10.05
CA LEU A 10 4.20 -6.23 8.80
C LEU A 10 4.49 -7.71 8.50
N ALA A 11 3.86 -8.25 7.45
CA ALA A 11 4.03 -9.64 7.06
C ALA A 11 4.65 -9.75 5.67
N HIS A 12 5.76 -10.50 5.56
CA HIS A 12 6.42 -10.78 4.29
C HIS A 12 7.26 -12.07 4.33
N PRO A 13 7.59 -12.69 3.19
CA PRO A 13 8.52 -13.81 3.16
C PRO A 13 9.89 -13.42 3.75
N SER A 14 10.66 -14.39 4.25
CA SER A 14 12.01 -14.12 4.76
C SER A 14 12.88 -13.50 3.66
N GLY A 15 13.69 -12.49 4.01
CA GLY A 15 14.53 -11.76 3.04
C GLY A 15 13.86 -10.58 2.34
N TYR A 16 12.56 -10.34 2.56
CA TYR A 16 11.81 -9.19 2.01
C TYR A 16 11.74 -7.99 2.95
N ASP A 17 12.73 -7.85 3.83
CA ASP A 17 12.78 -6.74 4.78
C ASP A 17 12.72 -5.38 4.08
N ILE A 18 12.04 -4.46 4.75
CA ILE A 18 11.95 -3.05 4.35
C ILE A 18 13.16 -2.29 4.89
N MET A 19 13.19 -0.98 4.66
CA MET A 19 14.24 -0.12 5.21
C MET A 19 14.19 -0.14 6.75
N PRO A 20 15.28 -0.48 7.46
CA PRO A 20 15.28 -0.61 8.93
C PRO A 20 14.83 0.66 9.66
N GLU A 21 15.17 1.83 9.12
CA GLU A 21 14.77 3.14 9.68
C GLU A 21 13.25 3.32 9.73
N VAL A 22 12.52 2.70 8.80
CA VAL A 22 11.04 2.72 8.77
C VAL A 22 10.45 1.82 9.85
N GLU A 23 11.07 0.67 10.13
CA GLU A 23 10.67 -0.20 11.26
C GLU A 23 10.87 0.54 12.59
N VAL A 24 12.03 1.17 12.79
CA VAL A 24 12.32 1.97 14.00
C VAL A 24 11.32 3.13 14.16
N MET A 25 10.97 3.80 13.04
CA MET A 25 9.95 4.83 13.06
C MET A 25 8.57 4.28 13.44
N ALA A 26 8.21 3.08 12.98
CA ALA A 26 6.95 2.43 13.34
C ALA A 26 6.89 2.12 14.84
N GLU A 27 7.95 1.57 15.42
CA GLU A 27 8.07 1.31 16.86
C GLU A 27 7.99 2.61 17.69
N ASN A 28 8.68 3.67 17.26
CA ASN A 28 8.64 4.96 17.93
C ASN A 28 7.25 5.61 17.86
N ASN A 29 6.54 5.45 16.73
CA ASN A 29 5.15 5.90 16.63
C ASN A 29 4.25 5.16 17.62
N VAL A 30 4.43 3.85 17.82
CA VAL A 30 3.67 3.08 18.82
C VAL A 30 3.92 3.60 20.23
N LYS A 31 5.18 3.89 20.60
CA LYS A 31 5.51 4.45 21.93
C LYS A 31 4.79 5.77 22.21
N ILE A 32 4.56 6.59 21.17
CA ILE A 32 3.95 7.92 21.29
C ILE A 32 2.42 7.86 21.21
N ASN A 33 1.87 7.00 20.34
CA ASN A 33 0.46 7.04 19.96
C ASN A 33 -0.36 5.83 20.47
N GLY A 34 0.28 4.85 21.11
CA GLY A 34 -0.34 3.58 21.49
C GLY A 34 -0.46 2.60 20.31
N GLY A 35 -1.21 1.52 20.50
CA GLY A 35 -1.33 0.40 19.55
C GLY A 35 -0.14 -0.56 19.64
N SER A 36 0.14 -1.27 18.54
CA SER A 36 1.25 -2.21 18.45
C SER A 36 1.87 -2.25 17.05
N PHE A 37 3.13 -2.68 16.98
CA PHE A 37 3.82 -3.00 15.73
C PHE A 37 4.54 -4.33 15.89
N SER A 38 4.29 -5.27 14.99
CA SER A 38 4.99 -6.55 14.95
C SER A 38 5.34 -6.94 13.52
N LYS A 39 6.33 -7.83 13.40
CA LYS A 39 6.79 -8.40 12.12
C LYS A 39 6.64 -9.91 12.15
N THR A 40 6.15 -10.50 11.06
CA THR A 40 6.04 -11.95 10.91
C THR A 40 6.41 -12.39 9.49
N ASN A 41 6.84 -13.63 9.35
CA ASN A 41 7.01 -14.29 8.06
C ASN A 41 5.85 -15.24 7.72
N SER A 42 4.72 -15.11 8.42
CA SER A 42 3.51 -15.90 8.20
C SER A 42 2.34 -15.00 7.79
N MET A 43 1.94 -15.09 6.52
CA MET A 43 0.73 -14.42 6.03
C MET A 43 -0.51 -14.86 6.83
N LYS A 44 -0.59 -16.15 7.19
CA LYS A 44 -1.72 -16.68 7.97
C LYS A 44 -1.84 -16.03 9.35
N GLU A 45 -0.71 -15.82 10.02
CA GLU A 45 -0.68 -15.16 11.34
C GLU A 45 -1.18 -13.72 11.23
N ALA A 46 -0.71 -12.97 10.23
CA ALA A 46 -1.13 -11.59 10.01
C ALA A 46 -2.61 -11.44 9.60
N PHE A 47 -3.20 -12.47 9.00
CA PHE A 47 -4.60 -12.47 8.58
C PHE A 47 -5.55 -12.83 9.72
N ASN A 48 -5.07 -13.58 10.71
CA ASN A 48 -5.90 -14.04 11.80
C ASN A 48 -6.49 -12.86 12.56
N GLU A 49 -7.81 -12.78 12.59
CA GLU A 49 -8.57 -11.73 13.28
C GLU A 49 -8.30 -10.28 12.83
N ALA A 50 -7.68 -10.09 11.66
CA ALA A 50 -7.41 -8.77 11.11
C ALA A 50 -8.70 -8.04 10.70
N ASP A 51 -8.76 -6.73 10.96
CA ASP A 51 -9.86 -5.85 10.53
C ASP A 51 -9.59 -5.23 9.14
N ILE A 52 -8.32 -5.09 8.75
CA ILE A 52 -7.88 -4.49 7.49
C ILE A 52 -6.73 -5.30 6.92
N ILE A 53 -6.80 -5.62 5.63
CA ILE A 53 -5.72 -6.26 4.87
C ILE A 53 -5.25 -5.30 3.79
N TYR A 54 -3.98 -4.93 3.83
CA TYR A 54 -3.30 -4.26 2.73
C TYR A 54 -2.20 -5.19 2.22
N ALA A 55 -2.37 -5.72 1.01
CA ALA A 55 -1.42 -6.67 0.42
C ALA A 55 -0.94 -6.18 -0.94
N LYS A 56 0.37 -5.99 -1.05
CA LYS A 56 1.05 -5.52 -2.26
C LYS A 56 2.46 -6.11 -2.29
N ASN A 57 2.94 -6.48 -3.47
CA ASN A 57 4.32 -6.87 -3.68
C ASN A 57 5.30 -5.70 -3.54
N TRP A 58 6.54 -6.00 -3.17
CA TRP A 58 7.67 -5.07 -3.25
C TRP A 58 8.97 -5.82 -3.50
N THR A 59 10.00 -5.08 -3.93
CA THR A 59 11.37 -5.59 -4.02
C THR A 59 12.07 -5.40 -2.67
N PRO A 60 12.76 -6.43 -2.14
CA PRO A 60 13.51 -6.30 -0.89
C PRO A 60 14.45 -5.10 -0.87
N PHE A 61 14.58 -4.43 0.29
CA PHE A 61 15.40 -3.23 0.40
C PHE A 61 16.87 -3.48 0.00
N SER A 62 17.45 -4.59 0.47
CA SER A 62 18.81 -5.01 0.13
C SER A 62 19.05 -5.21 -1.37
N VAL A 63 18.00 -5.53 -2.13
CA VAL A 63 18.09 -5.69 -3.58
C VAL A 63 17.91 -4.36 -4.30
N LEU A 64 17.07 -3.45 -3.77
CA LEU A 64 16.95 -2.09 -4.30
C LEU A 64 18.28 -1.32 -4.24
N GLU A 65 19.07 -1.49 -3.16
CA GLU A 65 20.41 -0.90 -3.05
C GLU A 65 21.34 -1.39 -4.17
N LYS A 66 21.39 -2.72 -4.38
CA LYS A 66 22.18 -3.32 -5.47
C LYS A 66 21.71 -2.85 -6.84
N LYS A 67 20.40 -2.82 -7.07
CA LYS A 67 19.79 -2.37 -8.32
C LYS A 67 20.14 -0.92 -8.63
N THR A 68 20.09 -0.04 -7.62
CA THR A 68 20.44 1.38 -7.76
C THR A 68 21.90 1.54 -8.18
N LYS A 69 22.82 0.84 -7.50
CA LYS A 69 24.25 0.85 -7.84
C LYS A 69 24.51 0.38 -9.28
N LEU A 70 23.94 -0.76 -9.67
CA LEU A 70 24.10 -1.29 -11.03
C LEU A 70 23.56 -0.33 -12.10
N TYR A 71 22.46 0.36 -11.80
CA TYR A 71 21.88 1.36 -12.69
C TYR A 71 22.80 2.58 -12.84
N ASP A 72 23.34 3.09 -11.74
CA ASP A 72 24.27 4.23 -11.74
C ASP A 72 25.56 3.92 -12.52
N GLU A 73 26.03 2.67 -12.43
CA GLU A 73 27.18 2.16 -13.19
C GLU A 73 26.85 1.82 -14.66
N SER A 74 25.59 1.98 -15.09
CA SER A 74 25.09 1.56 -16.41
C SER A 74 25.35 0.08 -16.71
N ASN A 75 25.45 -0.76 -15.69
CA ASN A 75 25.70 -2.20 -15.81
C ASN A 75 24.40 -2.97 -16.04
N PHE A 76 23.82 -2.79 -17.23
CA PHE A 76 22.52 -3.36 -17.57
C PHE A 76 22.53 -4.89 -17.74
N MET A 77 23.69 -5.51 -17.96
CA MET A 77 23.78 -6.97 -18.04
C MET A 77 23.57 -7.62 -16.67
N ASP A 78 24.29 -7.15 -15.65
CA ASP A 78 24.14 -7.66 -14.29
C ASP A 78 22.79 -7.26 -13.69
N LEU A 79 22.25 -6.09 -14.07
CA LEU A 79 20.90 -5.70 -13.69
C LEU A 79 19.85 -6.71 -14.18
N ARG A 80 19.93 -7.13 -15.45
CA ARG A 80 19.00 -8.15 -16.00
C ARG A 80 19.16 -9.49 -15.30
N LYS A 81 20.39 -9.87 -14.94
CA LYS A 81 20.65 -11.10 -14.18
C LYS A 81 20.00 -11.04 -12.80
N LEU A 82 20.19 -9.93 -12.07
CA LEU A 82 19.57 -9.69 -10.78
C LEU A 82 18.04 -9.72 -10.86
N GLU A 83 17.45 -9.10 -11.88
CA GLU A 83 16.00 -9.11 -12.08
C GLU A 83 15.45 -10.51 -12.36
N LYS A 84 16.20 -11.35 -13.09
CA LYS A 84 15.84 -12.75 -13.33
C LYS A 84 15.91 -13.58 -12.05
N GLU A 85 16.97 -13.41 -11.25
CA GLU A 85 17.11 -14.07 -9.94
C GLU A 85 15.95 -13.69 -8.99
N LEU A 86 15.54 -12.41 -8.99
CA LEU A 86 14.38 -11.95 -8.23
C LEU A 86 13.06 -12.59 -8.70
N GLN A 87 12.85 -12.73 -10.01
CA GLN A 87 11.66 -13.37 -10.56
C GLN A 87 11.60 -14.85 -10.17
N GLU A 88 12.74 -15.53 -10.22
CA GLU A 88 12.87 -16.92 -9.78
C GLU A 88 12.57 -17.05 -8.27
N GLU A 89 13.12 -16.16 -7.43
CA GLU A 89 12.86 -16.16 -5.99
C GLU A 89 11.38 -15.91 -5.67
N ASN A 90 10.78 -14.88 -6.28
CA ASN A 90 9.35 -14.57 -6.11
C ASN A 90 8.45 -15.76 -6.50
N SER A 91 8.90 -16.63 -7.40
CA SER A 91 8.12 -17.79 -7.84
C SER A 91 7.90 -18.83 -6.72
N TYR A 92 8.77 -18.87 -5.70
CA TYR A 92 8.61 -19.71 -4.51
C TYR A 92 7.59 -19.15 -3.51
N HIS A 93 7.16 -17.90 -3.69
CA HIS A 93 6.24 -17.21 -2.78
C HIS A 93 4.86 -16.96 -3.40
N LYS A 94 4.49 -17.70 -4.45
CA LYS A 94 3.18 -17.59 -5.11
C LYS A 94 1.99 -17.83 -4.15
N ASN A 95 2.21 -18.54 -3.04
CA ASN A 95 1.18 -18.71 -2.00
C ASN A 95 0.85 -17.42 -1.24
N TRP A 96 1.64 -16.34 -1.39
CA TRP A 96 1.35 -15.01 -0.86
C TRP A 96 0.36 -14.26 -1.77
N SER A 97 -0.84 -14.83 -1.91
CA SER A 97 -1.93 -14.30 -2.73
C SER A 97 -3.21 -14.21 -1.93
N ILE A 98 -4.00 -13.17 -2.19
CA ILE A 98 -5.26 -12.89 -1.53
C ILE A 98 -6.34 -13.76 -2.15
N THR A 99 -6.73 -14.79 -1.41
CA THR A 99 -7.79 -15.71 -1.79
C THR A 99 -9.01 -15.56 -0.91
N ALA A 100 -10.18 -15.98 -1.41
CA ALA A 100 -11.39 -16.07 -0.60
C ALA A 100 -11.18 -16.88 0.69
N ASP A 101 -10.36 -17.95 0.64
CA ASP A 101 -10.04 -18.78 1.80
C ASP A 101 -9.13 -18.07 2.80
N ALA A 102 -8.12 -17.31 2.34
CA ALA A 102 -7.28 -16.50 3.22
C ALA A 102 -8.14 -15.47 3.99
N MET A 103 -9.08 -14.82 3.30
CA MET A 103 -9.96 -13.80 3.88
C MET A 103 -10.94 -14.36 4.94
N LYS A 104 -11.24 -15.67 4.93
CA LYS A 104 -12.14 -16.29 5.94
C LYS A 104 -11.60 -16.22 7.37
N ASN A 105 -10.27 -16.12 7.54
CA ASN A 105 -9.65 -16.06 8.87
C ASN A 105 -9.59 -14.64 9.44
N THR A 106 -10.11 -13.64 8.71
CA THR A 106 -10.15 -12.24 9.11
C THR A 106 -11.50 -11.89 9.76
N LYS A 107 -11.63 -10.71 10.37
CA LYS A 107 -12.91 -10.16 10.86
C LYS A 107 -13.69 -9.48 9.75
N GLU A 108 -13.97 -10.22 8.67
CA GLU A 108 -14.53 -9.66 7.44
C GLU A 108 -13.74 -8.43 6.96
N ALA A 109 -12.41 -8.59 6.92
CA ALA A 109 -11.51 -7.45 6.77
C ALA A 109 -11.81 -6.60 5.54
N LEU A 110 -11.55 -5.31 5.70
CA LEU A 110 -11.47 -4.38 4.59
C LEU A 110 -10.21 -4.65 3.78
N TYR A 111 -10.35 -5.07 2.53
CA TYR A 111 -9.22 -5.18 1.63
C TYR A 111 -8.87 -3.82 1.01
N MET A 112 -7.58 -3.47 1.07
CA MET A 112 -7.01 -2.24 0.55
C MET A 112 -5.90 -2.52 -0.45
N HIS A 113 -5.85 -1.73 -1.52
CA HIS A 113 -4.76 -1.73 -2.49
C HIS A 113 -4.64 -0.39 -3.19
N CYS A 114 -3.43 0.01 -3.59
CA CYS A 114 -3.20 1.31 -4.23
C CYS A 114 -3.57 1.37 -5.72
N LEU A 115 -3.72 0.22 -6.37
CA LEU A 115 -3.93 0.04 -7.81
C LEU A 115 -2.73 0.49 -8.70
N PRO A 116 -2.55 -0.10 -9.90
CA PRO A 116 -3.19 -1.34 -10.36
C PRO A 116 -2.79 -2.53 -9.48
N VAL A 117 -3.62 -3.56 -9.43
CA VAL A 117 -3.37 -4.81 -8.71
C VAL A 117 -3.19 -5.93 -9.73
N ASP A 118 -2.31 -6.88 -9.45
CA ASP A 118 -2.14 -8.06 -10.28
C ASP A 118 -3.22 -9.09 -9.95
N ILE A 119 -4.19 -9.25 -10.86
CA ILE A 119 -5.36 -10.12 -10.68
C ILE A 119 -5.13 -11.43 -11.41
N THR A 120 -5.13 -12.53 -10.65
CA THR A 120 -4.99 -13.90 -11.16
C THR A 120 -6.06 -14.19 -12.21
N GLY A 121 -5.64 -14.61 -13.40
CA GLY A 121 -6.50 -14.95 -14.53
C GLY A 121 -7.07 -13.76 -15.30
N VAL A 122 -6.70 -12.53 -14.96
CA VAL A 122 -7.17 -11.32 -15.64
C VAL A 122 -6.01 -10.47 -16.16
N THR A 123 -5.10 -10.04 -15.28
CA THR A 123 -3.93 -9.24 -15.69
C THR A 123 -2.65 -10.07 -15.79
N CYS A 124 -2.63 -11.24 -15.16
CA CYS A 124 -1.52 -12.17 -15.15
C CYS A 124 -2.00 -13.59 -14.82
N ASP A 125 -1.17 -14.60 -15.09
CA ASP A 125 -1.51 -16.00 -14.79
C ASP A 125 -1.65 -16.26 -13.28
N HIS A 126 -0.79 -15.64 -12.47
CA HIS A 126 -0.80 -15.74 -11.01
C HIS A 126 -0.39 -14.41 -10.38
N GLY A 127 -1.28 -13.81 -9.61
CA GLY A 127 -1.12 -12.45 -9.07
C GLY A 127 -1.36 -12.33 -7.57
N GLU A 128 -1.54 -11.09 -7.14
CA GLU A 128 -1.71 -10.68 -5.75
C GLU A 128 -3.09 -11.04 -5.20
N ILE A 129 -4.12 -11.18 -6.05
CA ILE A 129 -5.50 -11.44 -5.62
C ILE A 129 -6.27 -12.25 -6.66
N ASP A 130 -7.19 -13.11 -6.20
CA ASP A 130 -8.14 -13.79 -7.10
C ASP A 130 -9.25 -12.84 -7.59
N SER A 131 -9.72 -13.06 -8.82
CA SER A 131 -10.71 -12.17 -9.47
C SER A 131 -12.02 -12.04 -8.69
N ALA A 132 -12.51 -13.10 -8.05
CA ALA A 132 -13.79 -13.08 -7.35
C ALA A 132 -13.68 -12.29 -6.03
N THR A 133 -12.56 -12.42 -5.33
CA THR A 133 -12.26 -11.63 -4.14
C THR A 133 -12.03 -10.16 -4.49
N PHE A 134 -11.28 -9.85 -5.55
CA PHE A 134 -11.12 -8.47 -6.01
C PHE A 134 -12.46 -7.78 -6.30
N GLU A 135 -13.36 -8.46 -7.00
CA GLU A 135 -14.65 -7.88 -7.42
C GLU A 135 -15.51 -7.44 -6.21
N LYS A 136 -15.44 -8.15 -5.08
CA LYS A 136 -16.14 -7.77 -3.84
C LYS A 136 -15.71 -6.39 -3.33
N TYR A 137 -14.43 -6.05 -3.47
CA TYR A 137 -13.85 -4.81 -2.95
C TYR A 137 -13.66 -3.72 -4.01
N ARG A 138 -13.88 -4.00 -5.29
CA ARG A 138 -13.60 -3.09 -6.42
C ARG A 138 -14.15 -1.67 -6.21
N LYS A 139 -15.42 -1.54 -5.82
CA LYS A 139 -16.04 -0.22 -5.54
C LYS A 139 -15.34 0.52 -4.41
N PHE A 140 -14.99 -0.19 -3.34
CA PHE A 140 -14.25 0.37 -2.22
C PHE A 140 -12.84 0.81 -2.64
N LEU A 141 -12.11 -0.01 -3.40
CA LEU A 141 -10.77 0.34 -3.90
C LEU A 141 -10.79 1.59 -4.79
N TYR A 142 -11.82 1.75 -5.62
CA TYR A 142 -11.98 2.97 -6.43
C TYR A 142 -12.31 4.18 -5.55
N LYS A 143 -13.12 3.99 -4.51
CA LYS A 143 -13.39 5.04 -3.52
C LYS A 143 -12.12 5.41 -2.75
N GLN A 144 -11.32 4.44 -2.33
CA GLN A 144 -10.00 4.64 -1.71
C GLN A 144 -9.10 5.48 -2.63
N ALA A 145 -8.97 5.11 -3.90
CA ALA A 145 -8.16 5.84 -4.87
C ALA A 145 -8.63 7.30 -5.07
N SER A 146 -9.94 7.55 -4.96
CA SER A 146 -10.50 8.90 -5.15
C SER A 146 -10.00 9.94 -4.13
N TYR A 147 -9.47 9.53 -2.97
CA TYR A 147 -8.95 10.45 -1.96
C TYR A 147 -7.61 11.08 -2.35
N LYS A 148 -6.80 10.43 -3.20
CA LYS A 148 -5.42 10.87 -3.51
C LYS A 148 -5.37 12.30 -4.05
N SER A 149 -6.30 12.67 -4.95
CA SER A 149 -6.35 14.03 -5.51
C SER A 149 -6.65 15.09 -4.46
N TYR A 150 -7.54 14.78 -3.50
CA TYR A 150 -7.90 15.71 -2.43
C TYR A 150 -6.77 15.84 -1.40
N VAL A 151 -6.05 14.76 -1.09
CA VAL A 151 -4.87 14.81 -0.23
C VAL A 151 -3.79 15.72 -0.83
N ILE A 152 -3.47 15.55 -2.12
CA ILE A 152 -2.49 16.42 -2.81
C ILE A 152 -2.95 17.89 -2.81
N ALA A 153 -4.23 18.15 -3.08
CA ALA A 153 -4.79 19.50 -3.04
C ALA A 153 -4.68 20.11 -1.63
N ALA A 154 -4.97 19.34 -0.57
CA ALA A 154 -4.83 19.78 0.80
C ALA A 154 -3.37 20.10 1.16
N MET A 155 -2.41 19.27 0.73
CA MET A 155 -0.99 19.55 0.91
C MET A 155 -0.57 20.87 0.26
N ILE A 156 -1.01 21.12 -0.98
CA ILE A 156 -0.74 22.38 -1.69
C ILE A 156 -1.36 23.56 -0.94
N LEU A 157 -2.62 23.46 -0.50
CA LEU A 157 -3.30 24.53 0.23
C LEU A 157 -2.58 24.89 1.53
N LEU A 158 -2.24 23.89 2.35
CA LEU A 158 -1.55 24.09 3.63
C LEU A 158 -0.13 24.66 3.44
N ALA A 159 0.53 24.36 2.32
CA ALA A 159 1.85 24.91 2.01
C ALA A 159 1.79 26.34 1.43
N LYS A 160 0.70 26.73 0.77
CA LYS A 160 0.59 28.01 0.04
C LYS A 160 -0.12 29.11 0.81
N PHE A 161 -0.97 28.77 1.77
CA PHE A 161 -1.78 29.74 2.48
C PHE A 161 -1.57 29.64 3.98
N LYS A 162 -1.28 30.78 4.61
CA LYS A 162 -1.07 30.86 6.07
C LYS A 162 -2.35 30.56 6.86
N ASN A 163 -3.50 31.02 6.37
CA ASN A 163 -4.79 30.83 7.03
C ASN A 163 -5.76 30.13 6.07
N VAL A 164 -5.63 28.80 6.00
CA VAL A 164 -6.51 27.93 5.18
C VAL A 164 -7.98 28.00 5.65
N PRO A 165 -8.31 27.98 6.97
CA PRO A 165 -9.71 28.10 7.40
C PRO A 165 -10.44 29.32 6.83
N THR A 166 -9.87 30.53 6.96
CA THR A 166 -10.50 31.75 6.41
C THR A 166 -10.58 31.72 4.88
N LEU A 167 -9.61 31.13 4.19
CA LEU A 167 -9.69 30.95 2.75
C LEU A 167 -10.87 30.05 2.37
N LEU A 168 -11.07 28.94 3.09
CA LEU A 168 -12.17 28.01 2.82
C LEU A 168 -13.53 28.64 3.11
N GLU A 169 -13.68 29.38 4.21
CA GLU A 169 -14.90 30.14 4.52
C GLU A 169 -15.24 31.14 3.42
N ARG A 170 -14.23 31.87 2.91
CA ARG A 170 -14.43 32.79 1.79
C ARG A 170 -14.87 32.06 0.53
N LEU A 171 -14.23 30.94 0.17
CA LEU A 171 -14.59 30.17 -1.02
C LEU A 171 -16.01 29.59 -0.94
N ASP A 172 -16.45 29.20 0.25
CA ASP A 172 -17.81 28.74 0.51
C ASP A 172 -18.83 29.89 0.34
N ASN A 173 -18.54 31.05 0.94
CA ASN A 173 -19.37 32.26 0.82
C ASN A 173 -19.46 32.80 -0.62
N ASP A 174 -18.37 32.75 -1.39
CA ASP A 174 -18.34 33.15 -2.80
C ASP A 174 -19.28 32.27 -3.66
N ASN A 175 -19.63 31.06 -3.20
CA ASN A 175 -20.58 30.11 -3.80
C ASN A 175 -20.42 29.93 -5.33
N ARG A 176 -19.17 29.99 -5.79
CA ARG A 176 -18.86 29.97 -7.22
C ARG A 176 -19.15 28.58 -7.80
N GLN A 177 -20.06 28.54 -8.76
CA GLN A 177 -20.45 27.28 -9.40
C GLN A 177 -19.29 26.67 -10.19
N ARG A 178 -18.89 25.45 -9.84
CA ARG A 178 -17.85 24.69 -10.57
C ARG A 178 -18.28 24.34 -12.00
N LYS A 179 -19.56 24.02 -12.20
CA LYS A 179 -20.15 23.69 -13.50
C LYS A 179 -21.31 24.65 -13.76
N LEU A 180 -21.46 25.12 -15.00
CA LEU A 180 -22.64 25.88 -15.40
C LEU A 180 -23.87 24.96 -15.32
N LYS A 181 -24.95 25.45 -14.71
CA LYS A 181 -26.25 24.77 -14.77
C LYS A 181 -26.82 25.00 -16.17
N ILE A 182 -26.64 24.03 -17.06
CA ILE A 182 -27.36 24.00 -18.34
C ILE A 182 -28.80 23.59 -17.98
N ARG A 183 -29.77 24.46 -18.30
CA ARG A 183 -31.20 24.18 -18.14
C ARG A 183 -31.69 23.24 -19.23
#